data_AF-A0A522C8A3-F1
#
_entry.id   AF-A0A522C8A3-F1
#
_cell.length_a   1.000
_cell.length_b   1.000
_cell.length_c   1.000
_cell.angle_alpha   90.00
_cell.angle_beta   90.00
_cell.angle_gamma   90.00
#
_symmetry.space_group_name_H-M   'P 1'
#
loop_
_entity.id
_entity.type
_entity.pdbx_description
1 polymer ?
#
loop_
_entity_poly.entity_id
_entity_poly.type
_entity_poly.pdbx_seq_one_letter_code
_entity_poly.pdbx_strand_id
1 'polypeptide(L)'
;MVVTAKAADGKELGKVEKHYHPQATNCRDFKMKYGAQWKVANLRDTSIQPHQPKKETIEFDLPEGVRNADVTIELFYEASNPDNKYPIHTVTRKVSLDK
;
A
#
# COMPACT_ATOMS: atom_id res chain seq x y z
N MET A 1 -1.98 3.10 2.79
CA MET A 1 -2.84 2.43 1.80
C MET A 1 -2.81 0.94 2.10
N VAL A 2 -3.99 0.33 2.20
CA VAL A 2 -4.15 -1.10 2.38
C VAL A 2 -4.97 -1.63 1.21
N VAL A 3 -4.51 -2.71 0.59
CA VAL A 3 -5.21 -3.40 -0.48
C VAL A 3 -5.45 -4.82 -0.04
N THR A 4 -6.71 -5.22 0.00
CA THR A 4 -7.15 -6.53 0.46
C THR A 4 -7.88 -7.21 -0.68
N ALA A 5 -7.44 -8.39 -1.07
CA ALA A 5 -8.11 -9.23 -2.04
C ALA A 5 -8.84 -10.37 -1.30
N LYS A 6 -10.13 -10.54 -1.58
CA LYS A 6 -10.96 -11.62 -1.05
C LYS A 6 -11.55 -12.44 -2.18
N ALA A 7 -11.61 -13.76 -2.01
CA ALA A 7 -12.33 -14.64 -2.90
C ALA A 7 -13.84 -14.50 -2.71
N ALA A 8 -14.63 -15.03 -3.66
CA ALA A 8 -16.09 -15.00 -3.58
C ALA A 8 -16.67 -15.73 -2.36
N ASP A 9 -15.90 -16.64 -1.75
CA ASP A 9 -16.24 -17.34 -0.51
C ASP A 9 -15.90 -16.54 0.76
N GLY A 10 -15.39 -15.31 0.60
CA GLY A 10 -14.97 -14.42 1.69
C GLY A 10 -13.59 -14.70 2.25
N LYS A 11 -12.84 -15.69 1.74
CA LYS A 11 -11.46 -15.95 2.17
C LYS A 11 -10.51 -14.88 1.68
N GLU A 12 -9.60 -14.45 2.55
CA GLU A 12 -8.55 -13.50 2.19
C GLU A 12 -7.51 -14.20 1.31
N LEU A 13 -7.34 -13.69 0.09
CA LEU A 13 -6.34 -14.14 -0.89
C LEU A 13 -4.99 -13.48 -0.62
N GLY A 14 -5.02 -12.24 -0.13
CA GLY A 14 -3.81 -11.50 0.22
C GLY A 14 -4.10 -10.09 0.71
N LYS A 15 -3.11 -9.52 1.38
CA LYS A 15 -3.13 -8.14 1.86
C LYS A 15 -1.79 -7.48 1.55
N VAL A 16 -1.85 -6.30 0.95
CA VAL A 16 -0.69 -5.45 0.68
C VAL A 16 -0.88 -4.12 1.40
N GLU A 17 0.10 -3.76 2.24
CA GLU A 17 0.11 -2.49 2.96
C GLU A 17 1.30 -1.64 2.51
N LYS A 18 1.02 -0.37 2.20
CA LYS A 18 2.02 0.62 1.78
C LYS A 18 1.83 1.93 2.53
N HIS A 19 2.93 2.48 3.01
CA HIS A 19 2.99 3.82 3.61
C HIS A 19 3.70 4.77 2.65
N TYR A 20 3.10 5.94 2.44
CA TYR A 20 3.61 6.97 1.54
C TYR A 20 4.07 8.16 2.37
N HIS A 21 5.37 8.25 2.61
CA HIS A 21 5.97 9.35 3.36
C HIS A 21 7.46 9.46 3.03
N PRO A 22 8.08 10.62 3.26
CA PRO A 22 9.52 10.72 3.13
C PRO A 22 10.24 9.85 4.17
N GLN A 23 11.27 9.14 3.71
CA GLN A 23 12.03 8.17 4.50
C GLN A 23 13.50 8.59 4.55
N ALA A 24 13.99 8.88 5.76
CA ALA A 24 15.40 9.18 5.97
C ALA A 24 16.22 7.88 5.91
N THR A 25 17.25 7.86 5.05
CA THR A 25 18.09 6.67 4.81
C THR A 25 19.56 6.93 5.14
N ASN A 26 20.37 5.87 5.09
CA ASN A 26 21.84 5.95 5.15
C ASN A 26 22.51 5.64 3.80
N CYS A 27 21.73 5.61 2.70
CA CYS A 27 22.14 5.21 1.34
C CYS A 27 22.75 3.80 1.18
N ARG A 28 22.82 2.98 2.23
CA ARG A 28 23.28 1.58 2.15
C ARG A 28 22.13 0.60 1.95
N ASP A 29 20.96 0.96 2.46
CA ASP A 29 19.75 0.17 2.31
C ASP A 29 18.52 1.07 2.13
N PHE A 30 17.39 0.44 1.83
CA PHE A 30 16.10 1.09 1.62
C PHE A 30 15.29 1.25 2.90
N LYS A 31 15.88 1.00 4.08
CA LYS A 31 15.15 1.05 5.34
C LYS A 31 15.22 2.45 5.94
N MET A 32 14.11 2.90 6.51
CA MET A 32 14.10 4.11 7.32
C MET A 32 15.03 3.92 8.53
N LYS A 33 15.93 4.88 8.75
CA LYS A 33 16.87 4.86 9.89
C LYS A 33 16.47 5.87 10.96
N TYR A 34 16.57 5.44 12.21
CA TYR A 34 16.41 6.29 13.39
C TYR A 34 17.77 6.81 13.88
N GLY A 35 17.77 7.98 14.51
CA GLY A 35 18.98 8.67 14.98
C GLY A 35 19.62 9.58 13.93
N ALA A 36 19.91 10.82 14.30
CA ALA A 36 20.50 11.80 13.41
C ALA A 36 21.88 11.36 12.88
N GLN A 37 22.65 10.64 13.70
CA GLN A 37 23.99 10.15 13.38
C GLN A 37 24.04 9.12 12.24
N TRP A 38 22.92 8.44 11.96
CA TRP A 38 22.83 7.41 10.90
C TRP A 38 22.23 7.95 9.61
N LYS A 39 21.60 9.14 9.66
CA LYS A 39 20.92 9.73 8.52
C LYS A 39 21.94 10.50 7.69
N VAL A 40 21.98 10.21 6.40
CA VAL A 40 22.64 11.09 5.44
C VAL A 40 21.63 12.11 4.92
N ALA A 41 22.10 13.16 4.24
CA ALA A 41 21.24 14.22 3.70
C ALA A 41 20.24 13.72 2.63
N ASN A 42 20.39 12.49 2.13
CA ASN A 42 19.54 11.94 1.08
C ASN A 42 18.26 11.32 1.68
N LEU A 43 17.12 11.89 1.25
CA LEU A 43 15.79 11.45 1.59
C LEU A 43 15.23 10.60 0.44
N ARG A 44 14.74 9.40 0.76
CA ARG A 44 13.93 8.64 -0.19
C ARG A 44 12.49 9.09 -0.01
N ASP A 45 11.96 9.80 -0.99
CA ASP A 45 10.57 10.23 -0.94
C ASP A 45 9.66 9.23 -1.66
N THR A 46 8.80 8.54 -0.92
CA THR A 46 7.75 7.66 -1.47
C THR A 46 6.38 8.31 -1.45
N SER A 47 6.27 9.57 -0.99
CA SER A 47 5.02 10.31 -0.88
C SER A 47 4.32 10.48 -2.24
N ILE A 48 3.02 10.74 -2.17
CA ILE A 48 2.22 11.11 -3.35
C ILE A 48 2.52 12.58 -3.62
N GLN A 49 3.19 12.86 -4.75
CA GLN A 49 3.59 14.21 -5.10
C GLN A 49 2.38 15.07 -5.49
N PRO A 50 2.38 16.37 -5.14
CA PRO A 50 1.30 17.28 -5.49
C PRO A 50 1.03 17.29 -7.00
N HIS A 51 -0.25 17.22 -7.39
CA HIS A 51 -0.71 17.25 -8.78
C HIS A 51 -0.12 16.16 -9.70
N GLN A 52 0.51 15.13 -9.13
CA GLN A 52 1.08 14.03 -9.91
C GLN A 52 0.35 12.72 -9.58
N PRO A 53 -0.46 12.18 -10.51
CA PRO A 53 -1.14 10.91 -10.29
C PRO A 53 -0.12 9.77 -10.23
N LYS A 54 -0.19 8.98 -9.16
CA LYS A 54 0.64 7.79 -8.99
C LYS A 54 -0.12 6.56 -9.50
N LYS A 55 0.45 5.86 -10.46
CA LYS A 55 -0.06 4.57 -10.95
C LYS A 55 0.75 3.45 -10.32
N GLU A 56 0.06 2.47 -9.73
CA GLU A 56 0.70 1.29 -9.15
C GLU A 56 -0.03 0.03 -9.62
N THR A 57 0.75 -0.99 -9.92
CA THR A 57 0.24 -2.35 -10.18
C THR A 57 0.42 -3.18 -8.91
N ILE A 58 -0.62 -3.88 -8.50
CA ILE A 58 -0.60 -4.80 -7.36
C ILE A 58 -1.10 -6.14 -7.90
N GLU A 59 -0.28 -7.16 -7.71
CA GLU A 59 -0.52 -8.50 -8.20
C GLU A 59 -0.86 -9.41 -7.02
N PHE A 60 -1.88 -10.25 -7.22
CA PHE A 60 -2.29 -11.26 -6.25
C PHE A 60 -2.41 -12.58 -7.01
N ASP A 61 -1.76 -13.62 -6.48
CA ASP A 61 -1.88 -14.95 -7.02
C ASP A 61 -3.23 -15.55 -6.62
N LEU A 62 -3.96 -16.06 -7.61
CA LEU A 62 -5.25 -16.70 -7.40
C LEU A 62 -5.03 -18.22 -7.25
N PRO A 63 -5.52 -18.85 -6.17
CA PRO A 63 -5.44 -20.29 -6.01
C PRO A 63 -6.32 -21.02 -7.05
N GLU A 64 -5.94 -22.25 -7.38
CA GLU A 64 -6.64 -23.06 -8.38
C GLU A 64 -8.15 -23.18 -8.07
N GLY A 65 -8.98 -22.89 -9.07
CA GLY A 65 -10.45 -22.92 -8.97
C GLY A 65 -11.10 -21.60 -8.55
N VAL A 66 -10.36 -20.59 -8.08
CA VAL A 66 -10.89 -19.24 -7.81
C VAL A 66 -10.76 -18.37 -9.06
N ARG A 67 -11.89 -18.03 -9.67
CA ARG A 67 -11.95 -17.19 -10.89
C ARG A 67 -12.33 -15.73 -10.65
N ASN A 68 -12.86 -15.44 -9.46
CA ASN A 68 -13.37 -14.13 -9.08
C ASN A 68 -12.77 -13.70 -7.75
N ALA A 69 -12.33 -12.44 -7.68
CA ALA A 69 -11.87 -11.80 -6.46
C ALA A 69 -12.47 -10.41 -6.28
N ASP A 70 -12.93 -10.11 -5.08
CA ASP A 70 -13.32 -8.77 -4.65
C ASP A 70 -12.09 -8.09 -4.05
N VAL A 71 -11.62 -7.02 -4.71
CA VAL A 71 -10.46 -6.24 -4.30
C VAL A 71 -10.94 -4.94 -3.67
N THR A 72 -10.58 -4.75 -2.40
CA THR A 72 -10.85 -3.51 -1.66
C THR A 72 -9.56 -2.74 -1.48
N ILE A 73 -9.55 -1.48 -1.89
CA ILE A 73 -8.46 -0.54 -1.74
C ILE A 73 -8.89 0.54 -0.76
N GLU A 74 -8.15 0.69 0.33
CA GLU A 74 -8.37 1.69 1.36
C GLU A 74 -7.19 2.65 1.40
N LEU A 75 -7.46 3.92 1.13
CA LEU A 75 -6.53 5.02 1.27
C LEU A 75 -6.88 5.81 2.53
N PHE A 76 -5.91 5.97 3.42
CA PHE A 76 -6.04 6.71 4.67
C PHE A 76 -4.83 7.60 4.88
N TYR A 77 -5.05 8.72 5.56
CA TYR A 77 -4.01 9.57 6.13
C TYR A 77 -3.68 9.07 7.54
N GLU A 78 -2.39 8.86 7.81
CA GLU A 78 -1.90 8.46 9.12
C GLU A 78 -1.22 9.67 9.77
N ALA A 79 -1.73 10.09 10.94
CA ALA A 79 -1.10 11.16 11.71
C ALA A 79 0.07 10.62 12.55
N SER A 80 0.68 11.47 13.37
CA SER A 80 1.88 11.10 14.15
C SER A 80 1.69 9.93 15.12
N ASN A 81 0.44 9.61 15.50
CA ASN A 81 0.10 8.37 16.20
C ASN A 81 -0.43 7.36 15.16
N PRO A 82 0.15 6.15 15.05
CA PRO A 82 -0.32 5.11 14.12
C PRO A 82 -1.80 4.73 14.28
N ASP A 83 -2.37 4.92 15.46
CA ASP A 83 -3.79 4.66 15.73
C ASP A 83 -4.70 5.75 15.13
N ASN A 84 -4.16 6.93 14.84
CA ASN A 84 -4.89 8.04 14.25
C ASN A 84 -4.88 7.91 12.71
N LYS A 85 -5.78 7.07 12.20
CA LYS A 85 -6.01 6.88 10.77
C LYS A 85 -7.30 7.57 10.34
N TYR A 86 -7.19 8.44 9.34
CA TYR A 86 -8.31 9.17 8.75
C TYR A 86 -8.59 8.62 7.35
N PRO A 87 -9.76 8.03 7.09
CA PRO A 87 -10.06 7.49 5.77
C PRO A 87 -10.15 8.64 4.75
N ILE A 88 -9.44 8.51 3.65
CA ILE A 88 -9.50 9.43 2.51
C ILE A 88 -10.46 8.87 1.47
N HIS A 89 -10.29 7.59 1.11
CA HIS A 89 -11.09 6.96 0.07
C HIS A 89 -11.08 5.44 0.18
N THR A 90 -12.19 4.81 -0.18
CA THR A 90 -12.33 3.36 -0.26
C THR A 90 -12.94 2.98 -1.60
N VAL A 91 -12.31 2.04 -2.30
CA VAL A 91 -12.77 1.53 -3.59
C VAL A 91 -12.83 0.03 -3.51
N THR A 92 -14.01 -0.54 -3.80
CA THR A 92 -14.18 -1.98 -3.94
C THR A 92 -14.45 -2.30 -5.40
N ARG A 93 -13.70 -3.24 -5.97
CA ARG A 93 -13.89 -3.72 -7.34
C ARG A 93 -13.85 -5.23 -7.39
N LYS A 94 -14.82 -5.81 -8.07
CA LYS A 94 -14.82 -7.22 -8.44
C LYS A 94 -13.97 -7.41 -9.70
N VAL A 95 -13.04 -8.34 -9.64
CA VAL A 95 -12.16 -8.72 -10.75
C VAL A 95 -12.43 -10.18 -11.10
N SER A 96 -12.71 -10.43 -12.38
CA SER A 96 -12.96 -11.75 -12.95
C SER A 96 -11.87 -12.08 -13.96
N LEU A 97 -11.44 -13.33 -14.01
CA LEU A 97 -10.58 -13.85 -15.08
C LEU A 97 -11.37 -14.25 -16.34
N ASP A 98 -12.68 -14.47 -16.23
CA ASP A 98 -13.56 -14.72 -17.38
C ASP A 98 -13.85 -13.37 -18.06
N LYS A 99 -13.34 -13.19 -19.28
CA LYS A 99 -13.50 -12.00 -20.15
C LYS A 99 -14.83 -11.98 -20.88
#